data_AF-A0A952XBM4-F1
#
_entry.id   AF-A0A952XBM4-F1
#
_cell.length_a   1.000
_cell.length_b   1.000
_cell.length_c   1.000
_cell.angle_alpha   90.00
_cell.angle_beta   90.00
_cell.angle_gamma   90.00
#
_symmetry.space_group_name_H-M   'P 1'
#
loop_
_entity.id
_entity.type
_entity.pdbx_description
1 polymer ?
#
loop_
_entity_poly.entity_id
_entity_poly.type
_entity_poly.pdbx_seq_one_letter_code
_entity_poly.pdbx_strand_id
1 'polypeptide(L)'
;MPTLAEQDPVGTLYAKSISDAARGECDERTLDVLTCFSYRGHGYEGAQTALGQCMIAGGEHAEGIEWVRRAANAGWPDAQKLLARTLLTSDVTTRDTVEALKWGKLYSRNPALLSLGVQPDRDIALAFQGEVTAAQNSEADSRVAAWTPQYWRPTTQVDQTVQRSCEVEGRRPRPARPDVPLITVPDIY
;
A
#
# COMPACT_ATOMS: atom_id res chain seq x y z
N MET A 1 -0.88 11.60 28.09
CA MET A 1 -2.05 11.23 27.26
C MET A 1 -2.05 9.72 27.13
N PRO A 2 -3.21 9.04 27.05
CA PRO A 2 -3.24 7.60 26.87
C PRO A 2 -2.66 7.20 25.52
N THR A 3 -2.02 6.03 25.45
CA THR A 3 -1.39 5.49 24.22
C THR A 3 -2.46 5.11 23.19
N LEU A 4 -2.10 4.91 21.91
CA LEU A 4 -3.09 4.43 20.93
C LEU A 4 -3.61 3.04 21.28
N ALA A 5 -2.77 2.19 21.89
CA ALA A 5 -3.19 0.87 22.37
C ALA A 5 -4.18 0.96 23.53
N GLU A 6 -4.01 1.93 24.44
CA GLU A 6 -4.95 2.20 25.53
C GLU A 6 -6.26 2.84 25.05
N GLN A 7 -6.20 3.62 23.96
CA GLN A 7 -7.37 4.20 23.30
C GLN A 7 -8.10 3.19 22.39
N ASP A 8 -7.45 2.09 22.03
CA ASP A 8 -8.01 1.05 21.16
C ASP A 8 -7.96 -0.36 21.76
N PRO A 9 -8.49 -0.59 22.98
CA PRO A 9 -8.38 -1.88 23.67
C PRO A 9 -9.13 -3.01 22.95
N VAL A 10 -10.00 -2.67 22.00
CA VAL A 10 -10.88 -3.60 21.25
C VAL A 10 -10.78 -3.46 19.72
N GLY A 11 -9.80 -2.70 19.19
CA GLY A 11 -9.60 -2.54 17.73
C GLY A 11 -10.63 -1.62 17.02
N THR A 12 -11.48 -0.91 17.79
CA THR A 12 -12.51 -0.01 17.26
C THR A 12 -11.92 1.22 16.59
N LEU A 13 -10.82 1.78 17.11
CA LEU A 13 -10.20 2.97 16.53
C LEU A 13 -9.54 2.63 15.19
N TYR A 14 -8.85 1.49 15.11
CA TYR A 14 -8.34 0.95 13.86
C TYR A 14 -9.45 0.77 12.81
N ALA A 15 -10.48 -0.01 13.15
CA ALA A 15 -11.55 -0.34 12.21
C ALA A 15 -12.30 0.92 11.73
N LYS A 16 -12.52 1.88 12.62
CA LYS A 16 -13.10 3.17 12.27
C LYS A 16 -12.23 3.92 11.27
N SER A 17 -10.92 4.08 11.54
CA SER A 17 -10.03 4.82 10.64
C SER A 17 -9.87 4.16 9.27
N ILE A 18 -9.91 2.83 9.18
CA ILE A 18 -9.97 2.12 7.90
C ILE A 18 -11.28 2.44 7.16
N SER A 19 -12.42 2.42 7.85
CA SER A 19 -13.73 2.76 7.27
C SER A 19 -13.81 4.23 6.81
N ASP A 20 -13.26 5.15 7.60
CA ASP A 20 -13.18 6.58 7.27
C ASP A 20 -12.36 6.77 5.98
N ALA A 21 -11.16 6.18 5.90
CA ALA A 21 -10.30 6.25 4.71
C ALA A 21 -10.95 5.60 3.46
N ALA A 22 -11.66 4.48 3.62
CA ALA A 22 -12.39 3.83 2.52
C ALA A 22 -13.49 4.73 1.94
N ARG A 23 -14.04 5.65 2.75
CA ARG A 23 -15.03 6.66 2.33
C ARG A 23 -14.37 7.96 1.82
N GLY A 24 -13.04 8.02 1.78
CA GLY A 24 -12.27 9.21 1.40
C GLY A 24 -12.14 10.25 2.53
N GLU A 25 -12.55 9.92 3.75
CA GLU A 25 -12.46 10.81 4.92
C GLU A 25 -11.06 10.76 5.53
N CYS A 26 -10.13 11.41 4.84
CA CYS A 26 -8.71 11.48 5.21
C CYS A 26 -8.43 12.75 6.04
N ASP A 27 -9.15 12.94 7.15
CA ASP A 27 -8.85 14.02 8.10
C ASP A 27 -7.53 13.76 8.85
N GLU A 28 -6.96 14.80 9.47
CA GLU A 28 -5.69 14.72 10.21
C GLU A 28 -5.72 13.60 11.27
N ARG A 29 -6.84 13.43 11.97
CA ARG A 29 -6.99 12.42 13.01
C ARG A 29 -6.96 10.99 12.44
N THR A 30 -7.67 10.75 11.34
CA THR A 30 -7.66 9.45 10.65
C THR A 30 -6.26 9.12 10.17
N LEU A 31 -5.58 10.11 9.60
CA LEU A 31 -4.24 9.98 9.09
C LEU A 31 -3.18 9.71 10.17
N ASP A 32 -3.29 10.36 11.33
CA ASP A 32 -2.43 10.10 12.48
C ASP A 32 -2.58 8.66 13.00
N VAL A 33 -3.83 8.20 13.11
CA VAL A 33 -4.15 6.84 13.54
C VAL A 33 -3.59 5.82 12.55
N LEU A 34 -3.86 6.01 11.25
CA LEU A 34 -3.36 5.14 10.18
C LEU A 34 -1.83 5.14 10.12
N THR A 35 -1.18 6.27 10.37
CA THR A 35 0.29 6.35 10.49
C THR A 35 0.75 5.41 11.59
N CYS A 36 0.23 5.54 12.80
CA CYS A 36 0.65 4.68 13.90
C CYS A 36 0.41 3.19 13.66
N PHE A 37 -0.72 2.81 13.05
CA PHE A 37 -0.96 1.40 12.70
C PHE A 37 -0.06 0.91 11.56
N SER A 38 0.22 1.75 10.56
CA SER A 38 1.09 1.38 9.43
C SER A 38 2.50 1.04 9.89
N TYR A 39 3.03 1.79 10.86
CA TYR A 39 4.36 1.56 11.44
C TYR A 39 4.44 0.35 12.36
N ARG A 40 3.35 -0.35 12.66
CA ARG A 40 3.43 -1.66 13.34
C ARG A 40 3.97 -2.76 12.43
N GLY A 41 4.00 -2.52 11.11
CA GLY A 41 4.57 -3.43 10.12
C GLY A 41 3.61 -4.54 9.71
N HIS A 42 4.12 -5.77 9.60
CA HIS A 42 3.35 -6.93 9.15
C HIS A 42 2.07 -7.15 9.98
N GLY A 43 0.97 -7.49 9.30
CA GLY A 43 -0.36 -7.62 9.90
C GLY A 43 -1.20 -6.34 9.87
N TYR A 44 -0.60 -5.21 9.50
CA TYR A 44 -1.25 -3.90 9.35
C TYR A 44 -1.17 -3.38 7.90
N GLU A 45 -1.12 -4.29 6.93
CA GLU A 45 -1.12 -3.96 5.50
C GLU A 45 -2.38 -3.17 5.09
N GLY A 46 -3.52 -3.41 5.76
CA GLY A 46 -4.71 -2.60 5.60
C GLY A 46 -4.49 -1.12 5.98
N ALA A 47 -3.77 -0.86 7.09
CA ALA A 47 -3.40 0.49 7.50
C ALA A 47 -2.45 1.15 6.48
N GLN A 48 -1.42 0.41 6.05
CA GLN A 48 -0.46 0.88 5.05
C GLN A 48 -1.16 1.25 3.74
N THR A 49 -2.13 0.42 3.31
CA THR A 49 -2.95 0.67 2.12
C THR A 49 -3.79 1.93 2.27
N ALA A 50 -4.52 2.05 3.39
CA ALA A 50 -5.40 3.19 3.67
C ALA A 50 -4.62 4.51 3.81
N LEU A 51 -3.48 4.48 4.51
CA LEU A 51 -2.58 5.63 4.62
C LEU A 51 -2.11 6.07 3.24
N GLY A 52 -1.61 5.13 2.44
CA GLY A 52 -1.13 5.41 1.09
C GLY A 52 -2.22 5.96 0.17
N GLN A 53 -3.43 5.40 0.24
CA GLN A 53 -4.60 5.90 -0.50
C GLN A 53 -4.93 7.34 -0.13
N CYS A 54 -4.96 7.67 1.17
CA CYS A 54 -5.23 9.02 1.63
C CYS A 54 -4.13 10.01 1.21
N MET A 55 -2.85 9.61 1.27
CA MET A 55 -1.74 10.43 0.80
C MET A 55 -1.82 10.72 -0.71
N ILE A 56 -2.12 9.69 -1.51
CA ILE A 56 -2.34 9.85 -2.96
C ILE A 56 -3.49 10.84 -3.23
N ALA A 57 -4.61 10.69 -2.52
CA ALA A 57 -5.75 11.60 -2.67
C ALA A 57 -5.44 13.04 -2.22
N GLY A 58 -4.53 13.21 -1.26
CA GLY A 58 -4.04 14.50 -0.77
C GLY A 58 -2.93 15.14 -1.61
N GLY A 59 -2.50 14.50 -2.71
CA GLY A 59 -1.45 15.01 -3.60
C GLY A 59 -0.02 14.55 -3.26
N GLU A 60 0.16 13.77 -2.20
CA GLU A 60 1.44 13.17 -1.79
C GLU A 60 1.64 11.82 -2.49
N HIS A 61 1.67 11.86 -3.83
CA HIS A 61 1.61 10.67 -4.68
C HIS A 61 2.79 9.71 -4.46
N ALA A 62 4.02 10.22 -4.37
CA ALA A 62 5.22 9.38 -4.31
C ALA A 62 5.28 8.59 -3.00
N GLU A 63 5.02 9.26 -1.88
CA GLU A 63 5.00 8.71 -0.54
C GLU A 63 3.84 7.74 -0.38
N GLY A 64 2.66 8.11 -0.88
CA GLY A 64 1.48 7.25 -0.83
C GLY A 64 1.65 5.97 -1.63
N ILE A 65 2.24 6.05 -2.84
CA ILE A 65 2.57 4.86 -3.65
C ILE A 65 3.53 3.93 -2.89
N GLU A 66 4.52 4.46 -2.19
CA GLU A 66 5.46 3.64 -1.42
C GLU A 66 4.77 2.90 -0.26
N TRP A 67 3.84 3.55 0.44
CA TRP A 67 3.03 2.86 1.46
C TRP A 67 2.16 1.75 0.89
N VAL A 68 1.50 2.00 -0.25
CA VAL A 68 0.72 0.96 -0.94
C VAL A 68 1.64 -0.17 -1.42
N ARG A 69 2.85 0.14 -1.91
CA ARG A 69 3.84 -0.83 -2.37
C ARG A 69 4.30 -1.77 -1.27
N ARG A 70 4.49 -1.28 -0.04
CA ARG A 70 4.80 -2.11 1.13
C ARG A 70 3.71 -3.16 1.38
N ALA A 71 2.45 -2.75 1.40
CA ALA A 71 1.31 -3.65 1.57
C ALA A 71 1.14 -4.62 0.38
N ALA A 72 1.32 -4.14 -0.85
CA ALA A 72 1.20 -4.96 -2.06
C ALA A 72 2.29 -6.05 -2.11
N ASN A 73 3.52 -5.70 -1.70
CA ASN A 73 4.63 -6.64 -1.54
C ASN A 73 4.36 -7.71 -0.47
N ALA A 74 3.65 -7.37 0.60
CA ALA A 74 3.19 -8.36 1.60
C ALA A 74 2.06 -9.27 1.09
N GLY A 75 1.54 -9.01 -0.11
CA GLY A 75 0.46 -9.80 -0.72
C GLY A 75 -0.94 -9.29 -0.39
N TRP A 76 -1.09 -8.07 0.16
CA TRP A 76 -2.40 -7.52 0.51
C TRP A 76 -3.22 -7.22 -0.75
N PRO A 77 -4.39 -7.86 -0.95
CA PRO A 77 -5.10 -7.78 -2.23
C PRO A 77 -5.53 -6.36 -2.61
N ASP A 78 -6.06 -5.58 -1.65
CA ASP A 78 -6.50 -4.22 -1.93
C ASP A 78 -5.33 -3.30 -2.30
N ALA A 79 -4.14 -3.55 -1.73
CA ALA A 79 -2.94 -2.81 -2.09
C ALA A 79 -2.46 -3.15 -3.50
N GLN A 80 -2.48 -4.44 -3.88
CA GLN A 80 -2.13 -4.86 -5.24
C GLN A 80 -3.08 -4.26 -6.28
N LYS A 81 -4.39 -4.25 -5.97
CA LYS A 81 -5.41 -3.59 -6.79
C LYS A 81 -5.14 -2.08 -6.92
N LEU A 82 -4.93 -1.41 -5.79
CA LEU A 82 -4.71 0.04 -5.75
C LEU A 82 -3.44 0.42 -6.51
N LEU A 83 -2.34 -0.32 -6.32
CA LEU A 83 -1.08 -0.05 -6.99
C LEU A 83 -1.17 -0.25 -8.50
N ALA A 84 -1.86 -1.29 -8.96
CA ALA A 84 -2.12 -1.51 -10.38
C ALA A 84 -2.89 -0.34 -11.01
N ARG A 85 -3.91 0.18 -10.32
CA ARG A 85 -4.70 1.33 -10.79
C ARG A 85 -3.89 2.61 -10.81
N THR A 86 -3.20 2.92 -9.72
CA THR A 86 -2.48 4.19 -9.56
C THR A 86 -1.38 4.33 -10.61
N LEU A 87 -0.61 3.26 -10.87
CA LEU A 87 0.47 3.26 -11.85
C LEU A 87 -0.01 3.31 -13.32
N LEU A 88 -1.26 2.90 -13.59
CA LEU A 88 -1.87 3.07 -14.92
C LEU A 88 -2.36 4.50 -15.18
N THR A 89 -2.63 5.27 -14.13
CA THR A 89 -3.23 6.61 -14.25
C THR A 89 -2.21 7.76 -14.18
N SER A 90 -1.02 7.53 -13.63
CA SER A 90 0.10 8.47 -13.66
C SER A 90 0.69 8.55 -15.07
N ASP A 91 1.14 9.70 -15.56
CA ASP A 91 1.78 9.90 -16.88
C ASP A 91 2.74 8.72 -17.22
N VAL A 92 2.24 7.75 -17.99
CA VAL A 92 2.69 6.35 -17.87
C VAL A 92 3.94 6.14 -18.70
N THR A 93 5.08 5.89 -18.05
CA THR A 93 6.26 5.40 -18.78
C THR A 93 6.14 3.90 -19.05
N THR A 94 6.88 3.36 -20.02
CA THR A 94 6.91 1.91 -20.31
C THR A 94 7.19 1.06 -19.07
N ARG A 95 8.01 1.56 -18.14
CA ARG A 95 8.34 0.89 -16.87
C ARG A 95 7.12 0.79 -15.96
N ASP A 96 6.34 1.86 -15.88
CA ASP A 96 5.15 1.94 -15.05
C ASP A 96 4.04 1.03 -15.58
N THR A 97 3.87 0.91 -16.90
CA THR A 97 2.91 -0.03 -17.50
C THR A 97 3.20 -1.48 -17.12
N VAL A 98 4.47 -1.91 -17.22
CA VAL A 98 4.90 -3.27 -16.87
C VAL A 98 4.69 -3.53 -15.38
N GLU A 99 5.02 -2.56 -14.54
CA GLU A 99 4.84 -2.68 -13.10
C GLU A 99 3.37 -2.73 -12.72
N ALA A 100 2.53 -1.87 -13.30
CA ALA A 100 1.09 -1.91 -13.10
C ALA A 100 0.50 -3.25 -13.51
N LEU A 101 0.90 -3.80 -14.68
CA LEU A 101 0.43 -5.09 -15.17
C LEU A 101 0.85 -6.24 -14.24
N LYS A 102 2.08 -6.21 -13.73
CA LYS A 102 2.55 -7.18 -12.71
C LYS A 102 1.60 -7.18 -11.50
N TRP A 103 1.29 -6.01 -10.95
CA TRP A 103 0.40 -5.91 -9.79
C TRP A 103 -1.04 -6.32 -10.09
N GLY A 104 -1.58 -5.96 -11.27
CA GLY A 104 -2.90 -6.41 -11.70
C GLY A 104 -3.00 -7.93 -11.86
N LYS A 105 -1.93 -8.56 -12.38
CA LYS A 105 -1.80 -10.01 -12.49
C LYS A 105 -1.70 -10.70 -11.13
N LEU A 106 -0.95 -10.12 -10.18
CA LEU A 106 -0.86 -10.63 -8.80
C LEU A 106 -2.21 -10.53 -8.07
N TYR A 107 -2.90 -9.39 -8.19
CA TYR A 107 -4.24 -9.20 -7.64
C TYR A 107 -5.24 -10.25 -8.15
N SER A 108 -5.27 -10.45 -9.47
CA SER A 108 -6.19 -11.41 -10.13
C SER A 108 -5.98 -12.86 -9.70
N ARG A 109 -4.80 -13.20 -9.16
CA ARG A 109 -4.46 -14.55 -8.69
C ARG A 109 -4.20 -14.60 -7.18
N ASN A 110 -4.61 -13.57 -6.43
CA ASN A 110 -4.24 -13.42 -5.04
C ASN A 110 -4.87 -14.56 -4.19
N PRO A 111 -4.06 -15.37 -3.48
CA PRO A 111 -4.56 -16.51 -2.72
C PRO A 111 -5.54 -16.12 -1.60
N ALA A 112 -5.36 -14.96 -0.97
CA ALA A 112 -6.23 -14.51 0.13
C ALA A 112 -7.66 -14.22 -0.36
N LEU A 113 -7.82 -13.70 -1.59
CA LEU A 113 -9.14 -13.52 -2.18
C LEU A 113 -9.75 -14.85 -2.61
N LEU A 114 -8.99 -15.63 -3.37
CA LEU A 114 -9.50 -16.84 -4.02
C LEU A 114 -9.87 -17.93 -3.01
N SER A 115 -9.11 -18.07 -1.93
CA SER A 115 -9.42 -19.02 -0.85
C SER A 115 -10.74 -18.70 -0.13
N LEU A 116 -11.17 -17.44 -0.13
CA LEU A 116 -12.46 -16.99 0.41
C LEU A 116 -13.59 -17.01 -0.64
N GLY A 117 -13.31 -17.47 -1.86
CA GLY A 117 -14.28 -17.45 -2.96
C GLY A 117 -14.60 -16.05 -3.50
N VAL A 118 -13.85 -15.03 -3.08
CA VAL A 118 -14.01 -13.66 -3.59
C VAL A 118 -13.48 -13.62 -5.02
N GLN A 119 -14.34 -13.20 -5.95
CA GLN A 119 -13.90 -12.99 -7.34
C GLN A 119 -13.13 -11.68 -7.44
N PRO A 120 -11.88 -11.69 -7.95
CA PRO A 120 -11.16 -10.46 -8.21
C PRO A 120 -11.90 -9.59 -9.21
N ASP A 121 -11.81 -8.28 -9.01
CA ASP A 121 -12.38 -7.28 -9.90
C ASP A 121 -11.76 -7.40 -11.30
N ARG A 122 -12.60 -7.79 -12.27
CA ARG A 122 -12.18 -8.04 -13.65
C ARG A 122 -11.78 -6.75 -14.38
N ASP A 123 -12.27 -5.60 -13.92
CA ASP A 123 -11.96 -4.31 -14.54
C ASP A 123 -10.47 -4.00 -14.46
N ILE A 124 -9.78 -4.53 -13.44
CA ILE A 124 -8.33 -4.43 -13.31
C ILE A 124 -7.62 -5.10 -14.48
N ALA A 125 -8.04 -6.30 -14.88
CA ALA A 125 -7.43 -7.00 -16.01
C ALA A 125 -7.83 -6.35 -17.36
N LEU A 126 -9.08 -5.87 -17.45
CA LEU A 126 -9.59 -5.19 -18.65
C LEU A 126 -8.86 -3.88 -18.93
N ALA A 127 -8.41 -3.17 -17.90
CA ALA A 127 -7.66 -1.92 -18.05
C ALA A 127 -6.33 -2.05 -18.81
N PHE A 128 -5.81 -3.27 -18.99
CA PHE A 128 -4.58 -3.53 -19.76
C PHE A 128 -4.84 -4.03 -21.18
N GLN A 129 -6.09 -4.28 -21.57
CA GLN A 129 -6.41 -4.79 -22.90
C GLN A 129 -6.17 -3.71 -23.96
N GLY A 130 -5.35 -4.02 -24.97
CA GLY A 130 -4.98 -3.07 -26.02
C GLY A 130 -3.91 -2.04 -25.61
N GLU A 131 -3.66 -1.86 -24.31
CA GLU A 131 -2.67 -0.93 -23.76
C GLU A 131 -1.26 -1.53 -23.61
N VAL A 132 -1.15 -2.87 -23.67
CA VAL A 132 0.12 -3.58 -23.43
C VAL A 132 0.59 -4.37 -24.65
N THR A 133 1.87 -4.26 -24.96
CA THR A 133 2.53 -5.06 -25.98
C THR A 133 2.82 -6.49 -25.47
N ALA A 134 3.05 -7.43 -26.40
CA ALA A 134 3.46 -8.79 -26.06
C ALA A 134 4.76 -8.82 -25.21
N ALA A 135 5.70 -7.91 -25.51
CA ALA A 135 6.95 -7.78 -24.76
C ALA A 135 6.71 -7.33 -23.31
N GLN A 136 5.89 -6.28 -23.11
CA GLN A 136 5.51 -5.82 -21.77
C GLN A 136 4.75 -6.91 -20.99
N ASN A 137 3.86 -7.64 -21.67
CA ASN A 137 3.11 -8.72 -21.04
C ASN A 137 4.02 -9.86 -20.59
N SER A 138 4.98 -10.28 -21.43
CA SER A 138 5.97 -11.31 -21.09
C SER A 138 6.88 -10.89 -19.95
N GLU A 139 7.34 -9.63 -19.94
CA GLU A 139 8.16 -9.10 -18.86
C GLU A 139 7.38 -9.05 -17.53
N ALA A 140 6.12 -8.62 -17.57
CA ALA A 140 5.26 -8.65 -16.39
C ALA A 140 5.07 -10.09 -15.87
N ASP A 141 4.90 -11.08 -16.76
CA ASP A 141 4.81 -12.49 -16.36
C ASP A 141 6.08 -12.99 -15.67
N SER A 142 7.26 -12.64 -16.19
CA SER A 142 8.54 -12.93 -15.54
C SER A 142 8.62 -12.32 -14.14
N ARG A 143 8.21 -11.07 -13.97
CA ARG A 143 8.19 -10.39 -12.66
C ARG A 143 7.17 -10.97 -11.69
N VAL A 144 6.05 -11.48 -12.18
CA VAL A 144 5.07 -12.20 -11.37
C VAL A 144 5.63 -13.54 -10.91
N ALA A 145 6.30 -14.28 -11.80
CA ALA A 145 6.92 -15.56 -11.48
C ALA A 145 8.07 -15.42 -10.46
N ALA A 146 8.82 -14.31 -10.53
CA ALA A 146 9.90 -14.00 -9.57
C ALA A 146 9.38 -13.38 -8.26
N TRP A 147 8.12 -12.96 -8.19
CA TRP A 147 7.60 -12.30 -7.01
C TRP A 147 7.43 -13.27 -5.85
N THR A 148 7.97 -12.87 -4.70
CA THR A 148 7.75 -13.53 -3.41
C THR A 148 7.26 -12.49 -2.41
N PRO A 149 6.35 -12.84 -1.49
CA PRO A 149 5.89 -11.89 -0.48
C PRO A 149 7.06 -11.34 0.34
N GLN A 150 7.10 -10.02 0.50
CA GLN A 150 8.06 -9.33 1.33
C GLN A 150 7.32 -8.47 2.35
N TYR A 151 7.66 -8.67 3.63
CA TYR A 151 7.00 -8.00 4.74
C TYR A 151 7.88 -6.85 5.24
N TRP A 152 7.40 -5.63 5.03
CA TRP A 152 8.11 -4.44 5.50
C TRP A 152 8.18 -4.42 7.03
N ARG A 153 9.32 -3.93 7.55
CA ARG A 153 9.56 -3.72 8.97
C ARG A 153 10.09 -2.31 9.20
N PRO A 154 9.62 -1.60 10.25
CA PRO A 154 10.10 -0.28 10.64
C PRO A 154 11.52 -0.36 11.23
N THR A 155 12.56 -0.42 10.40
CA THR A 155 13.94 -0.64 10.90
C THR A 155 14.78 0.63 10.99
N THR A 156 14.40 1.71 10.30
CA THR A 156 15.18 2.95 10.34
C THR A 156 15.02 3.68 11.66
N GLN A 157 15.94 4.59 11.99
CA GLN A 157 15.85 5.42 13.19
C GLN A 157 14.56 6.27 13.20
N VAL A 158 14.14 6.75 12.02
CA VAL A 158 12.88 7.50 11.86
C VAL A 158 11.71 6.58 12.18
N ASP A 159 11.69 5.37 11.62
CA ASP A 159 10.60 4.43 11.88
C ASP A 159 10.48 4.04 13.36
N GLN A 160 11.61 3.79 14.02
CA GLN A 160 11.64 3.48 15.45
C GLN A 160 11.15 4.65 16.32
N THR A 161 11.45 5.88 15.90
CA THR A 161 11.00 7.09 16.60
C THR A 161 9.49 7.27 16.46
N VAL A 162 8.96 7.05 15.25
CA VAL A 162 7.52 7.07 14.99
C VAL A 162 6.81 6.00 15.81
N GLN A 163 7.29 4.76 15.77
CA GLN A 163 6.72 3.65 16.53
C GLN A 163 6.65 3.96 18.02
N ARG A 164 7.75 4.45 18.61
CA ARG A 164 7.81 4.81 20.04
C ARG A 164 6.87 5.98 20.39
N SER A 165 6.77 6.99 19.54
CA SER A 165 5.83 8.11 19.75
C SER A 165 4.38 7.62 19.70
N CYS A 166 4.04 6.70 18.79
CA CYS A 166 2.72 6.07 18.75
C CYS A 166 2.38 5.24 20.00
N GLU A 167 3.40 4.62 20.62
CA GLU A 167 3.26 3.89 21.88
C GLU A 167 3.09 4.81 23.10
N VAL A 168 3.51 6.08 23.05
CA VAL A 168 3.50 6.97 24.23
C VAL A 168 2.44 8.07 24.10
N GLU A 169 2.33 8.68 22.93
CA GLU A 169 1.52 9.88 22.67
C GLU A 169 0.22 9.54 21.92
N GLY A 170 0.18 8.37 21.28
CA GLY A 170 -0.99 7.87 20.56
C GLY A 170 -1.40 8.69 19.33
N ARG A 171 -0.56 9.64 18.91
CA ARG A 171 -0.75 10.46 17.71
C ARG A 171 0.60 10.75 17.09
N ARG A 172 0.68 10.68 15.76
CA ARG A 172 1.86 11.08 15.01
C ARG A 172 1.43 11.68 13.68
N PRO A 173 1.96 12.87 13.31
CA PRO A 173 1.75 13.43 11.98
C PRO A 173 2.16 12.43 10.91
N ARG A 174 1.47 12.50 9.77
CA ARG A 174 1.82 11.70 8.60
C ARG A 174 3.29 11.87 8.21
N PRO A 175 3.95 10.81 7.75
CA PRO A 175 5.31 10.89 7.23
C PRO A 175 5.37 11.78 5.99
N ALA A 176 6.39 12.63 5.90
CA ALA A 176 6.68 13.39 4.69
C ALA A 176 7.71 12.64 3.82
N ARG A 177 7.98 13.13 2.60
CA ARG A 177 8.98 12.54 1.68
C ARG A 177 10.30 12.11 2.32
N PRO A 178 10.94 12.91 3.20
CA PRO A 178 12.22 12.53 3.80
C PRO A 178 12.11 11.33 4.76
N ASP A 179 10.92 11.06 5.28
CA ASP A 179 10.65 10.00 6.25
C ASP A 179 10.37 8.65 5.57
N VAL A 180 10.00 8.68 4.28
CA VAL A 180 9.63 7.49 3.49
C VAL A 180 10.63 7.34 2.34
N PRO A 181 11.76 6.65 2.56
CA PRO A 181 12.72 6.43 1.50
C PRO A 181 12.06 5.61 0.37
N LEU A 182 12.08 6.16 -0.84
CA LEU A 182 11.63 5.45 -2.03
C LEU A 182 12.53 4.23 -2.21
N ILE A 183 11.93 3.04 -2.29
CA ILE A 183 12.69 1.85 -2.66
C ILE A 183 13.03 2.01 -4.14
N THR A 184 14.27 2.44 -4.43
CA THR A 184 14.81 2.33 -5.77
C THR A 184 14.95 0.84 -6.08
N VAL A 185 14.05 0.30 -6.90
CA VAL A 185 14.27 -1.01 -7.51
C VAL A 185 15.60 -0.89 -8.27
N PRO A 186 16.65 -1.66 -7.92
CA PRO A 186 17.92 -1.54 -8.61
C PRO A 186 17.69 -1.73 -10.10
N ASP A 187 18.16 -0.78 -10.91
CA ASP A 187 18.25 -0.96 -12.35
C ASP A 187 19.15 -2.17 -12.59
N ILE A 188 18.53 -3.30 -12.92
CA ILE A 188 19.24 -4.44 -13.44
C ILE A 188 19.46 -4.12 -14.91
N TYR A 189 20.60 -3.47 -15.18
CA TYR A 189 21.16 -3.23 -16.51
C TYR A 189 21.47 -4.54 -17.24
#